data_AF-A0A9D6KVJ2-F1
#
_entry.id   AF-A0A9D6KVJ2-F1
#
_cell.length_a   1.000
_cell.length_b   1.000
_cell.length_c   1.000
_cell.angle_alpha   90.00
_cell.angle_beta   90.00
_cell.angle_gamma   90.00
#
_symmetry.space_group_name_H-M   'P 1'
#
loop_
_entity.id
_entity.type
_entity.pdbx_description
1 polymer ?
#
loop_
_entity_poly.entity_id
_entity_poly.type
_entity_poly.pdbx_seq_one_letter_code
_entity_poly.pdbx_strand_id
1 'polypeptide(L)'
;MTGVGTSEYEPYPTEMANHFYSLLFCDIPQNFWAWAEGPAQPIFATSFNEKAVRALAEDKNGESRIRALAYRRLRLEGCAVPQRLLLGVVVETPLPRGLDALAAYVDGRVRYLHGSGKEVAVEHDVVAMRGPRQALLRGAQDVVDELTPLQELRWPPPKAPNVRVTSVVSDGLYVGEANMGELTQDPLGGPILRATSDLMTAVIDYAKAKAPR
;
A
#
# COMPACT_ATOMS: atom_id res chain seq x y z
N MET A 1 -2.88 -19.34 22.52
CA MET A 1 -2.93 -19.90 21.15
C MET A 1 -2.84 -18.71 20.21
N THR A 2 -1.67 -18.53 19.60
CA THR A 2 -1.28 -17.39 18.77
C THR A 2 -1.80 -17.60 17.35
N GLY A 3 -2.93 -16.97 17.02
CA GLY A 3 -3.36 -16.85 15.63
C GLY A 3 -2.44 -15.86 14.93
N VAL A 4 -1.57 -16.36 14.06
CA VAL A 4 -0.89 -15.53 13.06
C VAL A 4 -1.98 -14.86 12.25
N GLY A 5 -1.96 -13.52 12.16
CA GLY A 5 -2.92 -12.75 11.39
C GLY A 5 -2.91 -13.24 9.94
N THR A 6 -3.94 -14.00 9.56
CA THR A 6 -4.11 -14.48 8.21
C THR A 6 -4.39 -13.27 7.32
N SER A 7 -3.61 -13.15 6.23
CA SER A 7 -4.07 -12.35 5.09
C SER A 7 -5.46 -12.85 4.72
N GLU A 8 -6.45 -11.95 4.58
CA GLU A 8 -7.80 -12.33 4.13
C GLU A 8 -7.75 -13.02 2.74
N TYR A 9 -6.67 -12.78 1.99
CA TYR A 9 -6.45 -13.32 0.66
C TYR A 9 -5.06 -13.91 0.48
N GLU A 10 -4.99 -15.04 -0.22
CA GLU A 10 -3.75 -15.79 -0.44
C GLU A 10 -3.39 -15.89 -1.94
N PRO A 11 -3.03 -14.77 -2.62
CA PRO A 11 -2.71 -14.84 -4.04
C PRO A 11 -1.40 -15.55 -4.35
N TYR A 12 -0.52 -15.75 -3.37
CA TYR A 12 0.80 -16.39 -3.53
C TYR A 12 0.84 -17.80 -2.93
N PRO A 13 1.75 -18.67 -3.41
CA PRO A 13 1.86 -20.04 -2.93
C PRO A 13 2.45 -20.19 -1.51
N THR A 14 2.98 -19.12 -0.91
CA THR A 14 3.60 -19.17 0.42
C THR A 14 2.91 -18.22 1.39
N GLU A 15 2.73 -18.68 2.63
CA GLU A 15 2.15 -17.89 3.73
C GLU A 15 2.92 -16.59 3.95
N MET A 16 4.26 -16.64 3.90
CA MET A 16 5.11 -15.46 4.06
C MET A 16 4.84 -14.39 2.99
N ALA A 17 4.71 -14.78 1.72
CA ALA A 17 4.40 -13.83 0.65
C ALA A 17 2.99 -13.24 0.81
N ASN A 18 2.02 -14.06 1.24
CA ASN A 18 0.67 -13.59 1.54
C ASN A 18 0.64 -12.63 2.74
N HIS A 19 1.47 -12.89 3.76
CA HIS A 19 1.65 -11.97 4.88
C HIS A 19 2.21 -10.63 4.40
N PHE A 20 3.30 -10.61 3.63
CA PHE A 20 3.85 -9.36 3.08
C PHE A 20 2.87 -8.61 2.18
N TYR A 21 2.10 -9.33 1.35
CA TYR A 21 1.03 -8.76 0.54
C TYR A 21 -0.04 -8.06 1.40
N SER A 22 -0.46 -8.68 2.51
CA SER A 22 -1.45 -8.09 3.40
C SER A 22 -0.98 -6.79 4.07
N LEU A 23 0.32 -6.61 4.27
CA LEU A 23 0.89 -5.41 4.88
C LEU A 23 0.89 -4.19 3.94
N LEU A 24 0.63 -4.37 2.64
CA LEU A 24 0.70 -3.26 1.68
C LEU A 24 -0.43 -2.24 1.85
N PHE A 25 -1.58 -2.67 2.39
CA PHE A 25 -2.82 -1.89 2.38
C PHE A 25 -3.10 -1.16 3.69
N CYS A 26 -2.42 -1.52 4.79
CA CYS A 26 -2.60 -0.92 6.11
C CYS A 26 -4.06 -0.95 6.62
N ASP A 27 -4.82 -1.97 6.22
CA ASP A 27 -6.26 -2.13 6.48
C ASP A 27 -6.57 -3.17 7.57
N ILE A 28 -5.63 -4.08 7.85
CA ILE A 28 -5.72 -5.12 8.89
C ILE A 28 -4.64 -4.86 9.96
N PRO A 29 -4.95 -4.09 11.03
CA PRO A 29 -3.96 -3.74 12.06
C PRO A 29 -3.29 -4.94 12.73
N GLN A 30 -3.99 -6.07 12.85
CA GLN A 30 -3.48 -7.30 13.47
C GLN A 30 -2.23 -7.83 12.76
N ASN A 31 -2.05 -7.53 11.47
CA ASN A 31 -0.90 -7.98 10.71
C ASN A 31 0.38 -7.20 11.09
N PHE A 32 0.25 -6.06 11.76
CA PHE A 32 1.34 -5.18 12.18
C PHE A 32 1.70 -5.34 13.66
N TRP A 33 1.43 -6.49 14.27
CA TRP A 33 1.70 -6.72 15.70
C TRP A 33 3.16 -6.49 16.11
N ALA A 34 4.12 -6.63 15.18
CA ALA A 34 5.53 -6.29 15.41
C ALA A 34 5.74 -4.80 15.76
N TRP A 35 4.76 -3.93 15.48
CA TRP A 35 4.75 -2.51 15.84
C TRP A 35 3.97 -2.21 17.12
N ALA A 36 3.39 -3.22 17.77
CA ALA A 36 2.71 -3.07 19.05
C ALA A 36 3.68 -2.71 20.19
N GLU A 37 4.97 -3.02 20.02
CA GLU A 37 6.04 -2.71 20.96
C GLU A 37 6.96 -1.65 20.31
N GLY A 38 6.65 -0.36 20.49
CA GLY A 38 7.46 0.71 19.91
C GLY A 38 6.73 2.05 19.78
N PRO A 39 7.26 2.98 18.95
CA PRO A 39 6.65 4.30 18.74
C PRO A 39 5.20 4.25 18.22
N ALA A 40 4.84 3.17 17.53
CA ALA A 40 3.49 2.95 17.01
C ALA A 40 2.53 2.27 18.01
N GLN A 41 3.00 1.94 19.22
CA GLN A 41 2.20 1.28 20.28
C GLN A 41 0.83 1.94 20.53
N PRO A 42 0.66 3.28 20.50
CA PRO A 42 -0.65 3.90 20.71
C PRO A 42 -1.75 3.43 19.76
N ILE A 43 -1.41 2.98 18.55
CA ILE A 43 -2.36 2.45 17.55
C ILE A 43 -2.99 1.14 18.03
N PHE A 44 -2.18 0.30 18.69
CA PHE A 44 -2.50 -1.07 19.08
C PHE A 44 -2.92 -1.19 20.55
N ALA A 45 -2.85 -0.10 21.31
CA ALA A 45 -3.27 -0.07 22.69
C ALA A 45 -4.76 -0.44 22.85
N THR A 46 -5.07 -1.18 23.92
CA THR A 46 -6.44 -1.51 24.29
C THR A 46 -7.24 -0.25 24.62
N SER A 47 -6.64 0.68 25.38
CA SER A 47 -7.24 1.98 25.66
C SER A 47 -6.93 2.96 24.52
N PHE A 48 -7.98 3.56 23.97
CA PHE A 48 -7.83 4.59 22.95
C PHE A 48 -7.38 5.90 23.58
N ASN A 49 -6.25 6.44 23.09
CA ASN A 49 -5.76 7.78 23.40
C ASN A 49 -5.71 8.60 22.12
N GLU A 50 -6.76 9.39 21.87
CA GLU A 50 -6.89 10.17 20.64
C GLU A 50 -5.64 11.04 20.38
N LYS A 51 -5.15 11.75 21.39
CA LYS A 51 -4.01 12.66 21.24
C LYS A 51 -2.76 11.92 20.78
N ALA A 52 -2.48 10.75 21.35
CA ALA A 52 -1.30 9.95 20.99
C ALA A 52 -1.42 9.35 19.58
N VAL A 53 -2.59 8.81 19.23
CA VAL A 53 -2.85 8.25 17.89
C VAL A 53 -2.82 9.35 16.83
N ARG A 54 -3.42 10.51 17.11
CA ARG A 54 -3.43 11.66 16.22
C ARG A 54 -2.05 12.21 15.96
N ALA A 55 -1.18 12.26 16.97
CA ALA A 55 0.22 12.66 16.80
C ALA A 55 0.95 11.78 15.78
N LEU A 56 0.69 10.46 15.79
CA LEU A 56 1.25 9.53 14.80
C LEU A 56 0.66 9.73 13.41
N ALA A 57 -0.65 9.98 13.30
CA ALA A 57 -1.32 10.17 12.02
C ALA A 57 -0.87 11.46 11.29
N GLU A 58 -0.69 12.53 12.06
CA GLU A 58 -0.42 13.88 11.56
C GLU A 58 1.09 14.20 11.45
N ASP A 59 1.98 13.32 11.93
CA ASP A 59 3.42 13.46 11.73
C ASP A 59 3.80 13.31 10.25
N LYS A 60 4.00 14.43 9.57
CA LYS A 60 4.36 14.47 8.13
C LYS A 60 5.73 13.86 7.82
N ASN A 61 6.60 13.72 8.82
CA ASN A 61 7.91 13.08 8.69
C ASN A 61 7.87 11.59 9.08
N GLY A 62 6.75 11.14 9.65
CA GLY A 62 6.53 9.77 10.06
C GLY A 62 6.31 8.81 8.89
N GLU A 63 6.46 7.53 9.18
CA GLU A 63 6.24 6.47 8.20
C GLU A 63 4.78 6.42 7.73
N SER A 64 4.56 6.37 6.41
CA SER A 64 3.22 6.45 5.81
C SER A 64 2.29 5.33 6.24
N ARG A 65 2.81 4.11 6.43
CA ARG A 65 2.05 2.95 6.90
C ARG A 65 1.57 3.13 8.35
N ILE A 66 2.43 3.66 9.23
CA ILE A 66 2.05 4.01 10.61
C ILE A 66 0.96 5.08 10.60
N ARG A 67 1.13 6.11 9.77
CA ARG A 67 0.13 7.18 9.62
C ARG A 67 -1.22 6.63 9.13
N ALA A 68 -1.22 5.74 8.14
CA ALA A 68 -2.44 5.10 7.62
C ALA A 68 -3.16 4.27 8.70
N LEU A 69 -2.43 3.46 9.45
CA LEU A 69 -2.98 2.69 10.58
C LEU A 69 -3.53 3.61 11.69
N ALA A 70 -2.83 4.72 11.98
CA ALA A 70 -3.28 5.68 12.97
C ALA A 70 -4.58 6.40 12.54
N TYR A 71 -4.67 6.88 11.29
CA TYR A 71 -5.92 7.44 10.77
C TYR A 71 -7.06 6.42 10.76
N ARG A 72 -6.75 5.16 10.43
CA ARG A 72 -7.74 4.08 10.53
C ARG A 72 -8.24 3.91 11.96
N ARG A 73 -7.35 3.91 12.96
CA ARG A 73 -7.78 3.81 14.37
C ARG A 73 -8.66 4.99 14.77
N LEU A 74 -8.28 6.22 14.40
CA LEU A 74 -9.11 7.42 14.64
C LEU A 74 -10.52 7.26 14.06
N ARG A 75 -10.64 6.80 12.81
CA ARG A 75 -11.95 6.59 12.17
C ARG A 75 -12.81 5.53 12.88
N LEU A 76 -12.20 4.41 13.27
CA LEU A 76 -12.92 3.33 13.97
C LEU A 76 -13.46 3.79 15.34
N GLU A 77 -12.82 4.78 15.95
CA GLU A 77 -13.24 5.39 17.22
C GLU A 77 -14.17 6.62 17.00
N GLY A 78 -14.59 6.89 15.76
CA GLY A 78 -15.51 7.99 15.43
C GLY A 78 -14.87 9.38 15.38
N CYS A 79 -13.54 9.48 15.45
CA CYS A 79 -12.84 10.76 15.35
C CYS A 79 -12.80 11.27 13.90
N ALA A 80 -12.89 12.59 13.74
CA ALA A 80 -12.66 13.23 12.45
C ALA A 80 -11.20 13.09 11.99
N VAL A 81 -11.04 12.84 10.69
CA VAL A 81 -9.74 12.76 10.00
C VAL A 81 -9.80 13.61 8.71
N PRO A 82 -8.65 14.11 8.22
CA PRO A 82 -8.59 14.71 6.89
C PRO A 82 -9.18 13.75 5.85
N GLN A 83 -9.97 14.27 4.93
CA GLN A 83 -10.47 13.50 3.79
C GLN A 83 -9.44 13.54 2.67
N ARG A 84 -9.33 12.45 1.89
CA ARG A 84 -8.54 12.40 0.65
C ARG A 84 -7.04 12.71 0.80
N LEU A 85 -6.47 12.58 2.01
CA LEU A 85 -5.03 12.70 2.20
C LEU A 85 -4.34 11.40 1.80
N LEU A 86 -3.75 11.38 0.61
CA LEU A 86 -3.00 10.24 0.08
C LEU A 86 -1.74 9.95 0.92
N LEU A 87 -1.55 8.68 1.27
CA LEU A 87 -0.41 8.17 2.04
C LEU A 87 0.40 7.13 1.25
N GLY A 88 -0.23 6.46 0.30
CA GLY A 88 0.44 5.56 -0.62
C GLY A 88 -0.51 4.98 -1.65
N VAL A 89 0.02 4.14 -2.52
CA VAL A 89 -0.73 3.45 -3.56
C VAL A 89 -0.16 2.04 -3.75
N VAL A 90 -1.04 1.08 -4.00
CA VAL A 90 -0.73 -0.30 -4.33
C VAL A 90 -1.27 -0.60 -5.73
N VAL A 91 -0.43 -1.08 -6.63
CA VAL A 91 -0.83 -1.52 -7.98
C VAL A 91 -0.64 -3.03 -8.07
N GLU A 92 -1.69 -3.72 -8.48
CA GLU A 92 -1.78 -5.19 -8.51
C GLU A 92 -2.07 -5.66 -9.93
N THR A 93 -1.12 -6.41 -10.50
CA THR A 93 -1.24 -7.02 -11.83
C THR A 93 -1.27 -8.55 -11.71
N PRO A 94 -2.37 -9.21 -12.11
CA PRO A 94 -2.49 -10.68 -12.03
C PRO A 94 -1.50 -11.40 -12.95
N LEU A 95 -0.85 -12.42 -12.40
CA LEU A 95 0.02 -13.36 -13.11
C LEU A 95 -0.44 -14.80 -12.84
N PRO A 96 -0.01 -15.79 -13.64
CA PRO A 96 -0.45 -17.18 -13.46
C PRO A 96 -0.14 -17.81 -12.09
N ARG A 97 0.82 -17.27 -11.33
CA ARG A 97 1.27 -17.82 -10.03
C ARG A 97 1.17 -16.84 -8.86
N GLY A 98 0.50 -15.71 -9.06
CA GLY A 98 0.32 -14.67 -8.03
C GLY A 98 0.11 -13.31 -8.64
N LEU A 99 0.59 -12.26 -7.99
CA LEU A 99 0.50 -10.89 -8.48
C LEU A 99 1.91 -10.30 -8.61
N ASP A 100 2.11 -9.45 -9.61
CA ASP A 100 3.04 -8.35 -9.39
C ASP A 100 2.30 -7.27 -8.58
N ALA A 101 2.73 -7.06 -7.35
CA ALA A 101 2.17 -6.07 -6.44
C ALA A 101 3.24 -5.03 -6.08
N LEU A 102 3.03 -3.78 -6.48
CA LEU A 102 3.92 -2.66 -6.19
C LEU A 102 3.22 -1.67 -5.27
N ALA A 103 3.77 -1.44 -4.08
CA ALA A 103 3.33 -0.39 -3.19
C ALA A 103 4.36 0.75 -3.13
N ALA A 104 3.88 1.99 -3.23
CA ALA A 104 4.69 3.19 -3.14
C ALA A 104 4.04 4.19 -2.17
N TYR A 105 4.84 4.74 -1.26
CA TYR A 105 4.36 5.58 -0.16
C TYR A 105 4.91 7.00 -0.24
N VAL A 106 4.17 7.97 0.33
CA VAL A 106 4.54 9.40 0.27
C VAL A 106 5.81 9.73 1.06
N ASP A 107 6.15 8.92 2.07
CA ASP A 107 7.41 9.00 2.83
C ASP A 107 8.63 8.47 2.08
N GLY A 108 8.40 7.92 0.89
CA GLY A 108 9.40 7.47 -0.03
C GLY A 108 9.78 6.00 0.00
N ARG A 109 9.14 5.22 0.87
CA ARG A 109 9.28 3.76 0.89
C ARG A 109 8.59 3.12 -0.31
N VAL A 110 9.13 1.98 -0.74
CA VAL A 110 8.58 1.16 -1.82
C VAL A 110 8.66 -0.31 -1.44
N ARG A 111 7.61 -1.07 -1.72
CA ARG A 111 7.57 -2.53 -1.59
C ARG A 111 7.16 -3.13 -2.92
N TYR A 112 7.87 -4.16 -3.36
CA TYR A 112 7.51 -4.89 -4.57
C TYR A 112 7.47 -6.38 -4.26
N LEU A 113 6.35 -7.02 -4.54
CA LEU A 113 6.21 -8.46 -4.54
C LEU A 113 6.05 -8.93 -5.99
N HIS A 114 6.99 -9.76 -6.43
CA HIS A 114 6.91 -10.43 -7.72
C HIS A 114 5.90 -11.59 -7.66
N GLY A 115 5.31 -11.96 -8.80
CA GLY A 115 4.35 -13.08 -8.93
C GLY A 115 4.80 -14.44 -8.37
N SER A 116 6.10 -14.64 -8.10
CA SER A 116 6.61 -15.83 -7.42
C SER A 116 6.61 -15.75 -5.88
N GLY A 117 6.18 -14.62 -5.30
CA GLY A 117 6.29 -14.30 -3.88
C GLY A 117 7.66 -13.76 -3.43
N LYS A 118 8.56 -13.41 -4.36
CA LYS A 118 9.83 -12.75 -4.00
C LYS A 118 9.58 -11.28 -3.72
N GLU A 119 10.15 -10.76 -2.63
CA GLU A 119 9.96 -9.38 -2.20
C GLU A 119 11.24 -8.55 -2.38
N VAL A 120 11.06 -7.28 -2.75
CA VAL A 120 12.06 -6.22 -2.59
C VAL A 120 11.46 -5.13 -1.69
N ALA A 121 12.18 -4.80 -0.63
CA ALA A 121 11.83 -3.73 0.30
C ALA A 121 12.82 -2.57 0.24
N VAL A 122 12.30 -1.37 0.01
CA VAL A 122 13.08 -0.12 -0.01
C VAL A 122 12.60 0.75 1.16
N GLU A 123 13.37 0.72 2.25
CA GLU A 123 13.00 1.34 3.54
C GLU A 123 13.39 2.81 3.69
N HIS A 124 13.90 3.43 2.63
CA HIS A 124 14.35 4.82 2.62
C HIS A 124 14.17 5.43 1.23
N ASP A 125 14.19 6.75 1.15
CA ASP A 125 14.07 7.47 -0.10
C ASP A 125 15.31 7.29 -0.99
N VAL A 126 15.13 6.63 -2.13
CA VAL A 126 16.19 6.40 -3.13
C VAL A 126 16.02 7.35 -4.32
N VAL A 127 17.07 8.11 -4.64
CA VAL A 127 17.04 9.15 -5.69
C VAL A 127 16.49 8.64 -7.03
N ALA A 128 16.96 7.46 -7.47
CA ALA A 128 16.54 6.86 -8.74
C ALA A 128 15.04 6.53 -8.80
N MET A 129 14.37 6.37 -7.65
CA MET A 129 12.95 6.03 -7.56
C MET A 129 12.05 7.26 -7.38
N ARG A 130 12.61 8.43 -7.03
CA ARG A 130 11.83 9.64 -6.70
C ARG A 130 10.89 10.05 -7.83
N GLY A 131 11.40 10.15 -9.06
CA GLY A 131 10.63 10.58 -10.22
C GLY A 131 9.45 9.65 -10.51
N PRO A 132 9.69 8.34 -10.78
CA PRO A 132 8.64 7.36 -11.01
C PRO A 132 7.64 7.26 -9.85
N ARG A 133 8.12 7.27 -8.60
CA ARG A 133 7.26 7.26 -7.41
C ARG A 133 6.33 8.47 -7.36
N GLN A 134 6.86 9.67 -7.57
CA GLN A 134 6.03 10.87 -7.56
C GLN A 134 5.02 10.89 -8.71
N ALA A 135 5.39 10.37 -9.90
CA ALA A 135 4.45 10.21 -11.01
C ALA A 135 3.31 9.24 -10.65
N LEU A 136 3.65 8.11 -10.03
CA LEU A 136 2.69 7.11 -9.57
C LEU A 136 1.73 7.68 -8.50
N LEU A 137 2.27 8.37 -7.50
CA LEU A 137 1.47 9.00 -6.44
C LEU A 137 0.56 10.12 -6.99
N ARG A 138 1.01 10.88 -7.99
CA ARG A 138 0.15 11.88 -8.66
C ARG A 138 -1.03 11.22 -9.37
N GLY A 139 -0.78 10.19 -10.19
CA GLY A 139 -1.88 9.45 -10.83
C GLY A 139 -2.84 8.81 -9.82
N ALA A 140 -2.31 8.31 -8.70
CA ALA A 140 -3.13 7.78 -7.61
C ALA A 140 -3.99 8.85 -6.93
N GLN A 141 -3.51 10.10 -6.84
CA GLN A 141 -4.31 11.22 -6.34
C GLN A 141 -5.45 11.55 -7.30
N ASP A 142 -5.20 11.54 -8.62
CA ASP A 142 -6.26 11.77 -9.62
C ASP A 142 -7.40 10.74 -9.45
N VAL A 143 -7.08 9.48 -9.16
CA VAL A 143 -8.07 8.43 -8.83
C VAL A 143 -8.83 8.75 -7.53
N VAL A 144 -8.16 9.24 -6.49
CA VAL A 144 -8.80 9.62 -5.21
C VAL A 144 -9.75 10.81 -5.39
N ASP A 145 -9.42 11.72 -6.29
CA ASP A 145 -10.22 12.92 -6.54
C ASP A 145 -11.56 12.60 -7.24
N GLU A 146 -11.57 11.59 -8.10
CA GLU A 146 -12.75 11.15 -8.86
C GLU A 146 -13.60 10.10 -8.13
N LEU A 147 -12.99 9.26 -7.28
CA LEU A 147 -13.68 8.15 -6.62
C LEU A 147 -14.14 8.47 -5.19
N THR A 148 -14.96 7.57 -4.65
CA THR A 148 -15.35 7.53 -3.24
C THR A 148 -14.57 6.44 -2.50
N PRO A 149 -14.30 6.59 -1.20
CA PRO A 149 -13.62 5.56 -0.44
C PRO A 149 -14.47 4.29 -0.38
N LEU A 150 -13.80 3.15 -0.42
CA LEU A 150 -14.39 1.83 -0.18
C LEU A 150 -14.93 1.80 1.25
N GLN A 151 -16.23 1.51 1.40
CA GLN A 151 -16.89 1.44 2.71
C GLN A 151 -16.82 0.06 3.37
N GLU A 152 -16.50 -0.97 2.60
CA GLU A 152 -16.46 -2.37 3.02
C GLU A 152 -15.03 -2.88 3.24
N LEU A 153 -14.91 -4.18 3.52
CA LEU A 153 -13.65 -4.91 3.50
C LEU A 153 -12.99 -4.80 2.12
N ARG A 154 -11.65 -4.90 2.10
CA ARG A 154 -10.87 -4.86 0.87
C ARG A 154 -11.35 -5.97 -0.09
N TRP A 155 -11.47 -5.65 -1.38
CA TRP A 155 -11.87 -6.61 -2.39
C TRP A 155 -10.85 -7.76 -2.53
N PRO A 156 -11.29 -8.97 -2.93
CA PRO A 156 -10.39 -10.06 -3.28
C PRO A 156 -9.44 -9.64 -4.41
N PRO A 157 -8.21 -10.16 -4.52
CA PRO A 157 -7.25 -9.77 -5.55
C PRO A 157 -7.84 -9.73 -6.97
N PRO A 158 -7.39 -8.80 -7.83
CA PRO A 158 -7.90 -8.72 -9.21
C PRO A 158 -7.63 -10.03 -9.96
N LYS A 159 -8.50 -10.33 -10.93
CA LYS A 159 -8.33 -11.48 -11.85
C LYS A 159 -7.95 -10.97 -13.23
N ALA A 160 -7.11 -11.72 -13.94
CA ALA A 160 -6.78 -11.39 -15.32
C ALA A 160 -8.06 -11.27 -16.17
N PRO A 161 -8.14 -10.28 -17.07
CA PRO A 161 -7.09 -9.33 -17.49
C PRO A 161 -7.07 -8.01 -16.72
N ASN A 162 -7.74 -7.91 -15.56
CA ASN A 162 -7.86 -6.65 -14.83
C ASN A 162 -6.62 -6.31 -14.03
N VAL A 163 -6.31 -5.02 -13.94
CA VAL A 163 -5.34 -4.44 -13.02
C VAL A 163 -6.09 -3.63 -11.98
N ARG A 164 -5.62 -3.67 -10.73
CA ARG A 164 -6.18 -2.86 -9.66
C ARG A 164 -5.17 -1.83 -9.17
N VAL A 165 -5.67 -0.62 -8.91
CA VAL A 165 -4.98 0.46 -8.22
C VAL A 165 -5.74 0.72 -6.93
N THR A 166 -5.08 0.55 -5.79
CA THR A 166 -5.62 0.81 -4.47
C THR A 166 -4.84 1.94 -3.82
N SER A 167 -5.44 3.11 -3.66
CA SER A 167 -4.85 4.24 -2.92
C SER A 167 -5.11 4.07 -1.42
N VAL A 168 -4.05 4.20 -0.62
CA VAL A 168 -4.08 4.20 0.84
C VAL A 168 -4.22 5.64 1.31
N VAL A 169 -5.34 5.97 1.93
CA VAL A 169 -5.75 7.35 2.23
C VAL A 169 -6.19 7.45 3.71
N SER A 170 -6.07 8.63 4.31
CA SER A 170 -6.47 8.87 5.71
C SER A 170 -7.92 8.44 6.01
N ASP A 171 -8.83 8.65 5.07
CA ASP A 171 -10.25 8.42 5.20
C ASP A 171 -10.74 7.07 4.63
N GLY A 172 -9.85 6.26 4.03
CA GLY A 172 -10.23 4.97 3.46
C GLY A 172 -9.25 4.42 2.43
N LEU A 173 -9.63 3.29 1.83
CA LEU A 173 -9.00 2.82 0.60
C LEU A 173 -9.83 3.32 -0.57
N TYR A 174 -9.19 3.78 -1.64
CA TYR A 174 -9.86 4.13 -2.90
C TYR A 174 -9.39 3.14 -3.95
N VAL A 175 -10.33 2.50 -4.65
CA VAL A 175 -10.02 1.36 -5.52
C VAL A 175 -10.54 1.64 -6.92
N GLY A 176 -9.62 1.63 -7.89
CA GLY A 176 -9.93 1.53 -9.31
C GLY A 176 -9.50 0.17 -9.83
N GLU A 177 -10.37 -0.51 -10.58
CA GLU A 177 -10.04 -1.76 -11.27
C GLU A 177 -10.63 -1.73 -12.67
N ALA A 178 -9.82 -2.06 -13.67
CA ALA A 178 -10.24 -2.15 -15.05
C ALA A 178 -9.33 -3.08 -15.86
N ASN A 179 -9.75 -3.40 -17.08
CA ASN A 179 -8.98 -4.22 -18.00
C ASN A 179 -7.64 -3.54 -18.33
N MET A 180 -6.53 -4.30 -18.33
CA MET A 180 -5.19 -3.79 -18.66
C MET A 180 -5.14 -3.04 -20.01
N GLY A 181 -5.80 -3.59 -21.04
CA GLY A 181 -5.81 -2.99 -22.38
C GLY A 181 -6.54 -1.66 -22.42
N GLU A 182 -7.65 -1.55 -21.69
CA GLU A 182 -8.44 -0.32 -21.57
C GLU A 182 -7.68 0.72 -20.75
N LEU A 183 -7.15 0.33 -19.58
CA LEU A 183 -6.35 1.22 -18.72
C LEU A 183 -5.14 1.81 -19.44
N THR A 184 -4.51 1.07 -20.34
CA THR A 184 -3.35 1.57 -21.09
C THR A 184 -3.69 2.78 -21.96
N GLN A 185 -4.91 2.81 -22.50
CA GLN A 185 -5.41 3.92 -23.33
C GLN A 185 -6.17 4.98 -22.51
N ASP A 186 -6.49 4.68 -21.26
CA ASP A 186 -7.23 5.57 -20.38
C ASP A 186 -6.39 6.79 -19.96
N PRO A 187 -6.94 8.01 -19.96
CA PRO A 187 -6.24 9.22 -19.54
C PRO A 187 -5.76 9.21 -18.08
N LEU A 188 -6.43 8.50 -17.18
CA LEU A 188 -6.05 8.35 -15.76
C LEU A 188 -5.21 7.08 -15.54
N GLY A 189 -5.64 5.96 -16.10
CA GLY A 189 -5.01 4.65 -15.95
C GLY A 189 -3.65 4.54 -16.65
N GLY A 190 -3.53 5.10 -17.86
CA GLY A 190 -2.33 4.98 -18.68
C GLY A 190 -1.08 5.58 -18.01
N PRO A 191 -1.15 6.82 -17.47
CA PRO A 191 -0.07 7.38 -16.68
C PRO A 191 0.33 6.53 -15.47
N ILE A 192 -0.64 5.94 -14.76
CA ILE A 192 -0.38 5.07 -13.59
C ILE A 192 0.40 3.82 -14.01
N LEU A 193 -0.01 3.14 -15.09
CA LEU A 193 0.66 1.93 -15.57
C LEU A 193 2.09 2.20 -16.02
N ARG A 194 2.33 3.34 -16.70
CA ARG A 194 3.69 3.77 -17.09
C ARG A 194 4.56 4.04 -15.86
N ALA A 195 4.06 4.84 -14.92
CA ALA A 195 4.80 5.15 -13.69
C ALA A 195 5.08 3.89 -12.83
N THR A 196 4.15 2.94 -12.82
CA THR A 196 4.32 1.63 -12.17
C THR A 196 5.48 0.86 -12.82
N SER A 197 5.51 0.77 -14.15
CA SER A 197 6.57 0.08 -14.90
C SER A 197 7.94 0.72 -14.70
N ASP A 198 8.01 2.05 -14.72
CA ASP A 198 9.24 2.80 -14.47
C ASP A 198 9.75 2.57 -13.04
N LEU A 199 8.86 2.59 -12.05
CA LEU A 199 9.22 2.34 -10.65
C LEU A 199 9.64 0.89 -10.42
N MET A 200 8.95 -0.09 -11.00
CA MET A 200 9.35 -1.50 -10.94
C MET A 200 10.76 -1.71 -11.50
N THR A 201 11.07 -1.10 -12.65
CA THR A 201 12.42 -1.16 -13.24
C THR A 201 13.46 -0.63 -12.26
N ALA A 202 13.22 0.55 -11.67
CA ALA A 202 14.13 1.14 -10.70
C ALA A 202 14.32 0.26 -9.44
N VAL A 203 13.25 -0.37 -8.94
CA VAL A 203 13.30 -1.30 -7.80
C VAL A 203 14.10 -2.56 -8.12
N ILE A 204 13.90 -3.13 -9.30
CA ILE A 204 14.63 -4.32 -9.76
C ILE A 204 16.13 -4.01 -9.89
N ASP A 205 16.48 -2.85 -10.46
CA ASP A 205 17.88 -2.46 -10.61
C ASP A 205 18.54 -2.16 -9.26
N TYR A 206 17.81 -1.55 -8.33
CA TYR A 206 18.25 -1.41 -6.94
C TYR A 206 18.52 -2.77 -6.28
N ALA A 207 17.63 -3.75 -6.45
CA ALA A 207 17.80 -5.09 -5.89
C ALA A 207 19.01 -5.81 -6.48
N LYS A 208 19.23 -5.73 -7.80
CA LYS A 208 20.42 -6.30 -8.47
C LYS A 208 21.71 -5.69 -7.95
N ALA A 209 21.75 -4.37 -7.75
CA ALA A 209 22.93 -3.68 -7.23
C ALA A 209 23.27 -4.05 -5.78
N LYS A 210 22.28 -4.51 -5.01
CA LYS A 210 22.41 -4.95 -3.61
C LYS A 210 22.66 -6.45 -3.45
N ALA A 211 22.48 -7.25 -4.50
CA ALA A 211 22.67 -8.70 -4.43
C ALA A 211 24.16 -9.03 -4.18
N PRO A 212 24.47 -9.98 -3.28
CA PRO A 212 25.84 -10.45 -3.10
C PRO A 212 26.35 -11.05 -4.43
N ARG A 213 27.59 -10.69 -4.80
CA ARG A 213 28.29 -11.26 -5.97
C ARG A 213 28.71 -12.69 -5.72
#